data_AF-A0A1I7XPD8-F1
#
_entry.id   AF-A0A1I7XPD8-F1
#
_cell.length_a   1.000
_cell.length_b   1.000
_cell.length_c   1.000
_cell.angle_alpha   90.00
_cell.angle_beta   90.00
_cell.angle_gamma   90.00
#
_symmetry.space_group_name_H-M   'P 1'
#
loop_
_entity.id
_entity.type
_entity.pdbx_description
1 polymer ?
#
loop_
_entity_poly.entity_id
_entity_poly.type
_entity_poly.pdbx_seq_one_letter_code
_entity_poly.pdbx_strand_id
1 'polypeptide(L)'
;MGMKVRPGTVYRNLVFVLGGALLFYVVYSIIAFDDGLHIPIHRRQKHLYLTVSKDRIGHRFEKLAPKRILMWTKVFDIYPTTDYLSDCKGYSDRCIIDSNRSILPVADAIVFHARDINGQALPNSTERKPSQRYVFMSMEAPPNSGRSKIPSMWYF
;
A
#
# COMPACT_ATOMS: atom_id res chain seq x y z
N MET A 1 45.25 -55.70 4.57
CA MET A 1 45.93 -54.94 3.50
C MET A 1 45.54 -53.47 3.66
N GLY A 2 46.37 -52.68 4.35
CA GLY A 2 46.03 -51.29 4.69
C GLY A 2 46.40 -50.35 3.55
N MET A 3 45.41 -49.68 2.95
CA MET A 3 45.64 -48.66 1.93
C MET A 3 46.35 -47.45 2.56
N LYS A 4 47.65 -47.31 2.30
CA LYS A 4 48.41 -46.08 2.60
C LYS A 4 48.04 -45.00 1.60
N VAL A 5 47.01 -44.23 1.90
CA VAL A 5 46.62 -43.08 1.07
C VAL A 5 47.63 -41.96 1.30
N ARG A 6 48.22 -41.45 0.21
CA ARG A 6 49.19 -40.35 0.30
C ARG A 6 48.44 -39.08 0.74
N PRO A 7 48.87 -38.39 1.81
CA PRO A 7 48.15 -37.23 2.34
C PRO A 7 47.96 -36.14 1.27
N GLY A 8 48.93 -35.91 0.39
CA GLY A 8 48.80 -34.96 -0.72
C GLY A 8 47.65 -35.25 -1.69
N THR A 9 47.32 -36.52 -1.93
CA THR A 9 46.16 -36.89 -2.77
C THR A 9 44.84 -36.61 -2.04
N VAL A 10 44.81 -36.78 -0.72
CA VAL A 10 43.64 -36.48 0.12
C VAL A 10 43.38 -34.97 0.12
N TYR A 11 44.40 -34.16 0.38
CA TYR A 11 44.26 -32.69 0.37
C TYR A 11 43.83 -32.16 -0.99
N ARG A 12 44.42 -32.67 -2.08
CA ARG A 12 44.03 -32.27 -3.44
C ARG A 12 42.55 -32.57 -3.73
N ASN A 13 42.11 -33.77 -3.41
CA ASN A 13 40.72 -34.16 -3.65
C ASN A 13 39.76 -33.38 -2.73
N LEU A 14 40.17 -33.09 -1.50
CA LEU A 14 39.39 -32.33 -0.53
C LEU A 14 39.21 -30.87 -0.98
N VAL A 15 40.25 -30.25 -1.56
CA VAL A 15 40.15 -28.91 -2.17
C VAL A 15 39.16 -28.90 -3.34
N PHE A 16 39.18 -29.91 -4.21
CA PHE A 16 38.23 -29.99 -5.32
C PHE A 16 36.78 -30.20 -4.85
N VAL A 17 36.57 -31.04 -3.83
CA VAL A 17 35.23 -31.27 -3.26
C VAL A 17 34.69 -30.00 -2.59
N LEU A 18 35.50 -29.33 -1.77
CA LEU A 18 35.09 -28.09 -1.11
C LEU A 18 34.86 -26.96 -2.11
N GLY A 19 35.73 -26.83 -3.13
CA GLY A 19 35.56 -25.85 -4.20
C GLY A 19 34.30 -26.09 -5.02
N GLY A 20 34.00 -27.34 -5.36
CA GLY A 20 32.78 -27.72 -6.07
C GLY A 20 31.51 -27.45 -5.25
N ALA A 21 31.53 -27.78 -3.95
CA ALA A 21 30.43 -27.49 -3.04
C ALA A 21 30.19 -25.99 -2.89
N LEU A 22 31.26 -25.19 -2.80
CA LEU A 22 31.17 -23.74 -2.70
C LEU A 22 30.62 -23.12 -3.99
N LEU A 23 31.08 -23.58 -5.16
CA LEU A 23 30.54 -23.15 -6.45
C LEU A 23 29.05 -23.48 -6.56
N PHE A 24 28.66 -24.70 -6.21
CA PHE A 24 27.26 -25.14 -6.23
C PHE A 24 26.40 -24.30 -5.28
N TYR A 25 26.91 -24.00 -4.08
CA TYR A 25 26.24 -23.12 -3.13
C TYR A 25 26.07 -21.71 -3.67
N VAL A 26 27.10 -21.11 -4.29
CA VAL A 26 27.00 -19.78 -4.91
C VAL A 26 25.97 -19.76 -6.04
N VAL A 27 26.00 -20.76 -6.93
CA VAL A 27 25.03 -20.86 -8.04
C VAL A 27 23.61 -21.06 -7.50
N TYR A 28 23.44 -21.93 -6.50
CA TYR A 28 22.17 -22.12 -5.82
C TYR A 28 21.69 -20.82 -5.17
N SER A 29 22.56 -20.10 -4.47
CA SER A 29 22.22 -18.82 -3.83
C SER A 29 21.87 -17.71 -4.83
N ILE A 30 22.32 -17.78 -6.08
CA ILE A 30 21.92 -16.85 -7.15
C ILE A 30 20.58 -17.25 -7.76
N ILE A 31 20.36 -18.54 -8.01
CA ILE A 31 19.12 -19.04 -8.66
C ILE A 31 17.94 -19.10 -7.67
N ALA A 32 18.20 -19.51 -6.44
CA ALA A 32 17.25 -19.52 -5.32
C ALA A 32 17.22 -18.17 -4.59
N PHE A 33 17.87 -17.14 -5.13
CA PHE A 33 17.62 -15.76 -4.75
C PHE A 33 16.21 -15.41 -5.24
N ASP A 34 15.22 -15.77 -4.43
CA ASP A 34 13.88 -15.23 -4.53
C ASP A 34 13.87 -13.96 -3.70
N ASP A 35 13.98 -12.81 -4.37
CA ASP A 35 13.95 -11.48 -3.76
C ASP A 35 12.63 -11.24 -2.99
N GLY A 36 11.65 -12.16 -3.05
CA GLY A 36 10.28 -11.93 -2.61
C GLY A 36 9.62 -10.76 -3.36
N LEU A 37 10.30 -10.28 -4.40
CA LEU A 37 10.06 -9.05 -5.13
C LEU A 37 9.63 -9.36 -6.56
N HIS A 38 9.06 -10.56 -6.77
CA HIS A 38 8.10 -10.77 -7.84
C HIS A 38 6.89 -9.87 -7.58
N ILE A 39 7.06 -8.58 -7.87
CA ILE A 39 5.96 -7.66 -8.13
C ILE A 39 5.33 -8.24 -9.40
N PRO A 40 4.09 -8.80 -9.35
CA PRO A 40 3.37 -8.98 -10.60
C PRO A 40 3.31 -7.60 -11.22
N ILE A 41 4.00 -7.42 -12.36
CA ILE A 41 3.96 -6.19 -13.12
C ILE A 41 2.53 -6.09 -13.62
N HIS A 42 1.64 -5.51 -12.80
CA HIS A 42 0.38 -4.98 -13.26
C HIS A 42 0.76 -3.85 -14.19
N ARG A 43 0.89 -4.20 -15.46
CA ARG A 43 1.18 -3.30 -16.56
C ARG A 43 0.16 -2.16 -16.45
N ARG A 44 0.64 -0.97 -16.07
CA ARG A 44 -0.13 0.28 -15.98
C ARG A 44 -1.09 0.38 -17.15
N GLN A 45 -2.37 0.07 -16.95
CA GLN A 45 -3.40 0.37 -17.96
C GLN A 45 -3.85 1.82 -17.80
N LYS A 46 -2.91 2.78 -17.80
CA LYS A 46 -3.23 4.22 -17.66
C LYS A 46 -4.21 4.73 -18.74
N HIS A 47 -4.33 4.04 -19.87
CA HIS A 47 -5.08 4.52 -21.04
C HIS A 47 -6.35 3.74 -21.38
N LEU A 48 -6.61 2.59 -20.76
CA LEU A 48 -7.78 1.78 -21.16
C LEU A 48 -9.10 2.38 -20.65
N TYR A 49 -9.06 3.09 -19.51
CA TYR A 49 -10.25 3.63 -18.86
C TYR A 49 -10.72 4.98 -19.43
N LEU A 50 -9.81 5.72 -20.08
CA LEU A 50 -10.10 7.06 -20.65
C LEU A 50 -10.67 7.02 -22.07
N THR A 51 -10.62 5.87 -22.75
CA THR A 51 -10.99 5.74 -24.17
C THR A 51 -12.34 5.08 -24.40
N VAL A 52 -13.00 4.56 -23.36
CA VAL A 52 -14.24 3.80 -23.52
C VAL A 52 -15.40 4.50 -22.81
N SER A 53 -16.46 4.80 -23.57
CA SER A 53 -17.65 5.49 -23.06
C SER A 53 -18.40 4.64 -22.02
N LYS A 54 -18.97 5.33 -21.02
CA LYS A 54 -19.81 4.73 -19.97
C LYS A 54 -20.91 3.84 -20.58
N ASP A 55 -21.48 4.27 -21.69
CA ASP A 55 -22.57 3.60 -22.40
C ASP A 55 -22.17 2.23 -22.97
N ARG A 56 -20.89 2.03 -23.31
CA ARG A 56 -20.41 0.77 -23.89
C ARG A 56 -20.05 -0.28 -22.85
N ILE A 57 -19.69 0.13 -21.62
CA ILE A 57 -19.19 -0.78 -20.57
C ILE A 57 -20.24 -1.08 -19.49
N GLY A 58 -21.28 -0.24 -19.37
CA GLY A 58 -22.40 -0.47 -18.45
C GLY A 58 -21.93 -0.76 -17.02
N HIS A 59 -22.39 -1.88 -16.46
CA HIS A 59 -22.09 -2.28 -15.08
C HIS A 59 -20.60 -2.58 -14.81
N ARG A 60 -19.79 -2.88 -15.84
CA ARG A 60 -18.34 -3.05 -15.64
C ARG A 60 -17.63 -1.71 -15.41
N PHE A 61 -18.23 -0.58 -15.82
CA PHE A 61 -17.62 0.73 -15.70
C PHE A 61 -17.44 1.11 -14.23
N GLU A 62 -18.42 0.81 -13.37
CA GLU A 62 -18.33 1.08 -11.93
C GLU A 62 -17.25 0.25 -11.22
N LYS A 63 -16.87 -0.89 -11.81
CA LYS A 63 -15.80 -1.78 -11.33
C LYS A 63 -14.42 -1.37 -11.85
N LEU A 64 -14.38 -0.59 -12.92
CA LEU A 64 -13.15 -0.19 -13.64
C LEU A 64 -12.77 1.27 -13.43
N ALA A 65 -13.74 2.16 -13.15
CA ALA A 65 -13.50 3.56 -12.89
C ALA A 65 -12.86 3.77 -11.51
N PRO A 66 -11.88 4.69 -11.38
CA PRO A 66 -11.28 5.01 -10.10
C PRO A 66 -12.32 5.53 -9.09
N LYS A 67 -12.23 5.05 -7.85
CA LYS A 67 -13.05 5.50 -6.73
C LYS A 67 -12.51 6.81 -6.15
N ARG A 68 -13.38 7.79 -5.96
CA ARG A 68 -13.03 9.11 -5.41
C ARG A 68 -13.27 9.14 -3.92
N ILE A 69 -12.22 9.40 -3.15
CA ILE A 69 -12.23 9.47 -1.69
C ILE A 69 -12.00 10.93 -1.32
N LEU A 70 -13.02 11.57 -0.74
CA LEU A 70 -12.91 12.92 -0.22
C LEU A 70 -12.48 12.87 1.25
N MET A 71 -11.31 13.42 1.53
CA MET A 71 -10.82 13.62 2.88
C MET A 71 -11.44 14.90 3.43
N TRP A 72 -12.50 14.75 4.22
CA TRP A 72 -13.23 15.89 4.76
C TRP A 72 -12.39 16.67 5.77
N THR A 73 -11.66 15.92 6.59
CA THR A 73 -10.76 16.44 7.61
C THR A 73 -9.32 16.06 7.26
N LYS A 74 -8.39 16.76 7.90
CA LYS A 74 -6.96 16.39 7.92
C LYS A 74 -6.76 15.09 8.69
N VAL A 75 -5.55 14.54 8.59
CA VAL A 75 -5.06 13.43 9.39
C VAL A 75 -3.81 13.92 10.11
N PHE A 76 -3.94 14.20 11.41
CA PHE A 76 -2.90 14.82 12.23
C PHE A 76 -2.37 16.11 11.58
N ASP A 77 -3.29 17.03 11.28
CA ASP A 77 -3.03 18.34 10.67
C ASP A 77 -2.51 18.35 9.22
N ILE A 78 -2.44 17.19 8.57
CA ILE A 78 -1.96 17.04 7.19
C ILE A 78 -3.09 16.53 6.28
N TYR A 79 -3.21 17.07 5.07
CA TYR A 79 -4.11 16.50 4.06
C TYR A 79 -3.42 15.31 3.38
N PRO A 80 -3.99 14.10 3.45
CA PRO A 80 -3.37 12.95 2.82
C PRO A 80 -3.48 13.06 1.30
N THR A 81 -2.40 12.67 0.63
CA THR A 81 -2.31 12.60 -0.83
C THR A 81 -2.55 11.19 -1.32
N THR A 82 -2.60 10.98 -2.62
CA THR A 82 -2.73 9.64 -3.22
C THR A 82 -1.58 8.70 -2.83
N ASP A 83 -0.42 9.26 -2.46
CA ASP A 83 0.75 8.50 -1.99
C ASP A 83 0.48 7.76 -0.67
N TYR A 84 -0.52 8.18 0.12
CA TYR A 84 -0.92 7.46 1.35
C TYR A 84 -1.47 6.05 1.07
N LEU A 85 -1.76 5.73 -0.19
CA LEU A 85 -2.16 4.40 -0.63
C LEU A 85 -0.97 3.58 -1.18
N SER A 86 0.27 4.05 -1.05
CA SER A 86 1.48 3.33 -1.49
C SER A 86 1.56 1.93 -0.90
N ASP A 87 1.18 1.80 0.37
CA ASP A 87 1.23 0.53 1.12
C ASP A 87 0.12 -0.42 0.67
N CYS A 88 -0.91 0.12 0.01
CA CYS A 88 -2.02 -0.62 -0.56
C CYS A 88 -1.73 -0.96 -2.04
N LYS A 89 -0.90 -1.99 -2.25
CA LYS A 89 -0.55 -2.49 -3.60
C LYS A 89 -1.80 -2.70 -4.46
N GLY A 90 -1.80 -2.11 -5.66
CA GLY A 90 -2.89 -2.23 -6.63
C GLY A 90 -4.09 -1.31 -6.38
N TYR A 91 -4.06 -0.41 -5.39
CA TYR A 91 -5.10 0.59 -5.16
C TYR A 91 -4.71 2.01 -5.57
N SER A 92 -3.41 2.29 -5.72
CA SER A 92 -2.89 3.60 -6.16
C SER A 92 -3.47 4.08 -7.50
N ASP A 93 -3.76 3.17 -8.43
CA ASP A 93 -4.35 3.48 -9.74
C ASP A 93 -5.89 3.37 -9.76
N ARG A 94 -6.50 2.83 -8.69
CA ARG A 94 -7.95 2.58 -8.58
C ARG A 94 -8.66 3.53 -7.62
N CYS A 95 -7.92 4.29 -6.84
CA CYS A 95 -8.45 5.21 -5.84
C CYS A 95 -7.79 6.57 -6.01
N ILE A 96 -8.59 7.62 -5.94
CA ILE A 96 -8.13 9.01 -6.01
C ILE A 96 -8.53 9.67 -4.70
N ILE A 97 -7.54 10.11 -3.93
CA ILE A 97 -7.73 10.88 -2.71
C ILE A 97 -7.67 12.36 -3.05
N ASP A 98 -8.67 13.12 -2.60
CA ASP A 98 -8.74 14.57 -2.74
C ASP A 98 -9.21 15.20 -1.42
N SER A 99 -8.83 16.45 -1.17
CA SER A 99 -9.26 17.25 -0.02
C SER A 99 -10.18 18.41 -0.42
N ASN A 100 -10.37 18.64 -1.73
CA ASN A 100 -11.23 19.69 -2.24
C ASN A 100 -12.71 19.36 -2.03
N ARG A 101 -13.40 20.14 -1.20
CA ARG A 101 -14.82 19.92 -0.89
C ARG A 101 -15.75 20.08 -2.09
N SER A 102 -15.32 20.73 -3.16
CA SER A 102 -16.14 20.85 -4.39
C SER A 102 -16.41 19.49 -5.06
N ILE A 103 -15.61 18.46 -4.75
CA ILE A 103 -15.82 17.11 -5.28
C ILE A 103 -16.85 16.30 -4.49
N LEU A 104 -17.44 16.87 -3.42
CA LEU A 104 -18.47 16.21 -2.62
C LEU A 104 -19.58 15.56 -3.45
N PRO A 105 -20.16 16.18 -4.50
CA PRO A 105 -21.22 15.54 -5.28
C PRO A 105 -20.76 14.32 -6.08
N VAL A 106 -19.46 14.17 -6.35
CA VAL A 106 -18.88 13.11 -7.19
C VAL A 106 -18.01 12.13 -6.39
N ALA A 107 -17.82 12.36 -5.09
CA ALA A 107 -17.08 11.46 -4.22
C ALA A 107 -17.85 10.15 -4.01
N ASP A 108 -17.17 8.99 -4.04
CA ASP A 108 -17.73 7.69 -3.66
C ASP A 108 -17.70 7.48 -2.14
N ALA A 109 -16.67 8.02 -1.48
CA ALA A 109 -16.50 7.95 -0.04
C ALA A 109 -16.05 9.31 0.54
N ILE A 110 -16.49 9.60 1.75
CA ILE A 110 -16.13 10.80 2.51
C ILE A 110 -15.55 10.35 3.84
N VAL A 111 -14.32 10.73 4.12
CA VAL A 111 -13.54 10.25 5.26
C VAL A 111 -13.37 11.36 6.28
N PHE A 112 -13.65 11.03 7.54
CA PHE A 112 -13.48 11.90 8.70
C PHE A 112 -12.49 11.26 9.64
N HIS A 113 -11.40 11.95 9.94
CA HIS A 113 -10.50 11.58 11.00
C HIS A 113 -11.05 12.07 12.34
N ALA A 114 -11.24 11.15 13.27
CA ALA A 114 -11.95 11.39 14.53
C ALA A 114 -11.37 12.57 15.34
N ARG A 115 -10.06 12.75 15.32
CA ARG A 115 -9.40 13.85 16.04
C ARG A 115 -9.62 15.21 15.38
N ASP A 116 -9.55 15.25 14.05
CA ASP A 116 -9.52 16.49 13.28
C ASP A 116 -10.92 16.95 12.84
N ILE A 117 -11.97 16.26 13.31
CA ILE A 117 -13.37 16.63 13.05
C ILE A 117 -13.80 17.88 13.82
N ASN A 118 -13.10 18.22 14.91
CA ASN A 118 -13.46 19.36 15.74
C ASN A 118 -13.27 20.68 14.98
N GLY A 119 -14.29 21.55 15.03
CA GLY A 119 -14.25 22.88 14.39
C GLY A 119 -14.53 22.93 12.89
N GLN A 120 -14.79 21.79 12.22
CA GLN A 120 -15.18 21.79 10.80
C GLN A 120 -16.67 21.49 10.61
N ALA A 121 -17.36 22.30 9.81
CA ALA A 121 -18.74 22.02 9.41
C ALA A 121 -18.80 20.66 8.68
N LEU A 122 -19.83 19.86 8.98
CA LEU A 122 -20.10 18.60 8.30
C LEU A 122 -20.69 18.85 6.90
N PRO A 123 -20.62 17.88 5.97
CA PRO A 123 -21.24 18.02 4.66
C PRO A 123 -22.75 18.23 4.80
N ASN A 124 -23.27 19.17 4.03
CA ASN A 124 -24.70 19.47 3.98
C ASN A 124 -25.48 18.18 3.67
N SER A 125 -26.54 17.91 4.44
CA SER A 125 -27.38 16.72 4.28
C SER A 125 -28.05 16.66 2.91
N THR A 126 -28.31 17.81 2.29
CA THR A 126 -28.97 17.91 0.97
C THR A 126 -28.06 17.52 -0.20
N GLU A 127 -26.74 17.57 -0.02
CA GLU A 127 -25.76 17.23 -1.07
C GLU A 127 -25.34 15.74 -1.04
N ARG A 128 -25.86 14.99 -0.06
CA ARG A 128 -25.50 13.58 0.14
C ARG A 128 -26.21 12.70 -0.87
N LYS A 129 -25.46 11.78 -1.48
CA LYS A 129 -26.00 10.73 -2.32
C LYS A 129 -26.16 9.43 -1.53
N PRO A 130 -27.24 8.65 -1.75
CA PRO A 130 -27.42 7.35 -1.09
C PRO A 130 -26.27 6.35 -1.32
N SER A 131 -25.55 6.49 -2.43
CA SER A 131 -24.40 5.64 -2.76
C SER A 131 -23.11 6.02 -2.03
N GLN A 132 -23.05 7.19 -1.39
CA GLN A 132 -21.84 7.67 -0.72
C GLN A 132 -21.61 6.97 0.62
N ARG A 133 -20.36 6.56 0.84
CA ARG A 133 -19.94 5.96 2.11
C ARG A 133 -19.30 7.01 3.00
N TYR A 134 -19.85 7.17 4.19
CA TYR A 134 -19.27 8.01 5.24
C TYR A 134 -18.39 7.13 6.12
N VAL A 135 -17.09 7.42 6.13
CA VAL A 135 -16.09 6.62 6.83
C VAL A 135 -15.55 7.43 8.00
N PHE A 136 -15.75 6.91 9.20
CA PHE A 136 -15.19 7.49 10.42
C PHE A 136 -13.88 6.77 10.77
N MET A 137 -12.75 7.45 10.58
CA MET A 137 -11.41 6.95 10.82
C MET A 137 -10.99 7.28 12.25
N SER A 138 -11.02 6.26 13.11
CA SER A 138 -10.72 6.35 14.54
C SER A 138 -9.23 6.32 14.89
N MET A 139 -8.35 6.20 13.89
CA MET A 139 -6.91 6.05 14.07
C MET A 139 -6.36 7.05 15.08
N GLU A 140 -5.70 6.53 16.12
CA GLU A 140 -5.02 7.37 17.10
C GLU A 140 -3.61 7.72 16.63
N ALA A 141 -3.08 8.84 17.12
CA ALA A 141 -1.69 9.17 16.86
C ALA A 141 -0.80 8.12 17.56
N PRO A 142 0.34 7.70 16.95
CA PRO A 142 1.26 6.79 17.62
C PRO A 142 1.65 7.32 19.00
N PRO A 143 1.81 6.45 20.02
CA PRO A 143 2.43 6.84 21.28
C PRO A 143 3.83 7.39 20.94
N ASN A 144 4.16 8.60 21.40
CA ASN A 144 5.39 9.37 21.09
C ASN A 144 5.34 10.32 19.88
N SER A 145 4.19 10.56 19.27
CA SER A 145 4.05 11.60 18.23
C SER A 145 4.05 13.05 18.75
N GLY A 146 4.13 13.26 20.08
CA GLY A 146 3.91 14.57 20.72
C GLY A 146 2.47 15.09 20.59
N ARG A 147 1.60 14.28 19.97
CA ARG A 147 0.20 14.60 19.66
C ARG A 147 -0.71 13.71 20.50
N SER A 148 -0.51 13.62 21.81
CA SER A 148 -1.36 12.81 22.69
C SER A 148 -2.83 13.24 22.62
N LYS A 149 -3.74 12.25 22.54
CA LYS A 149 -5.15 12.41 22.89
C LYS A 149 -5.22 12.76 24.38
N ILE A 150 -6.18 13.60 24.73
CA ILE A 150 -6.55 14.02 26.10
C ILE A 150 -5.84 15.33 26.54
N PRO A 151 -6.61 16.44 26.71
CA PRO A 151 -6.11 17.63 27.41
C PRO A 151 -5.54 17.23 28.76
N SER A 152 -4.43 17.84 29.20
CA SER A 152 -3.74 17.54 30.47
C SER A 152 -4.63 17.60 31.73
N MET A 153 -5.87 18.09 31.60
CA MET A 153 -6.87 18.23 32.64
C MET A 153 -7.65 16.94 32.98
N TRP A 154 -7.40 15.82 32.28
CA TRP A 154 -8.13 14.55 32.48
C TRP A 154 -7.23 13.35 32.82
N TYR A 155 -6.00 13.58 33.28
CA TYR A 155 -5.24 12.52 33.95
C TYR A 155 -5.78 12.39 35.39
N PHE A 156 -6.43 11.26 35.68
CA PHE A 156 -6.71 10.81 37.05
C PHE A 156 -5.46 10.21 37.68
#